data_AF-A0A382AM61-F1
#
_entry.id   AF-A0A382AM61-F1
#
_cell.length_a   1.000
_cell.length_b   1.000
_cell.length_c   1.000
_cell.angle_alpha   90.00
_cell.angle_beta   90.00
_cell.angle_gamma   90.00
#
_symmetry.space_group_name_H-M   'P 1'
#
loop_
_entity.id
_entity.type
_entity.pdbx_description
1 polymer ?
#
loop_
_entity_poly.entity_id
_entity_poly.type
_entity_poly.pdbx_seq_one_letter_code
_entity_poly.pdbx_strand_id
1 'polypeptide(L)'
;DLKVQSISTGYQPVWSDFGLTAMIGLDGDVNYTTPFRIADQDLYLIWEDNRASKKLFGTQITNTEIQFDGGKQITYGDNSSSETDFSTPILTRTETGIYTATFDGSSSPKFIRINKLDEQLNNVWDSAGVALSAVFDMRSALLVEIGNGIGCFWSESRGFNYDIYYQKLDENGNITLDSEGVELVDSNGDDYIMAVVPTPDEKYMIFWMEDAWPAASLMYSKIDAEGNTEIGWNPNGNSLSNSSYDARHLQVKPIGNEIGLLAVWMQDGNFSDIYAQAIDWDGNIQWTSGGVTVSDAENDQGNIDFHFNDAGTRSLLVWEDYRNGSDFEIFGQVLDLENGTAISEPIQFSVDTTDQYNPSVTFIQDNEFLVIWEDERGYYNDDPLLINGVDLYGSGYVIGQGMTTEINGVPVCIAYHRQQNVNVTHHGGSEYFLDWIDYRSSGKEDLANYYGRTLMKAELLSSGTSCHECDVPKQFSLKTAYPNPFNGKVNFDFEMAEKEPVEFRIYDLNGRMVADRLILPEFGGHYRISWDGKHDDGDPISSGVYLYEFKTKYTIEKGKITYLK
;
A
#
# COMPACT_ATOMS: atom_id res chain seq x y z
N ASP A 1 -21.00 -5.54 -10.86
CA ASP A 1 -20.07 -5.38 -12.01
C ASP A 1 -18.67 -5.12 -11.50
N LEU A 2 -17.69 -5.80 -12.08
CA LEU A 2 -16.27 -5.47 -11.93
C LEU A 2 -15.87 -4.58 -13.11
N LYS A 3 -15.40 -3.38 -12.80
CA LYS A 3 -15.03 -2.37 -13.79
C LYS A 3 -13.55 -2.06 -13.69
N VAL A 4 -12.94 -1.80 -14.84
CA VAL A 4 -11.55 -1.35 -14.95
C VAL A 4 -11.52 -0.06 -15.71
N GLN A 5 -10.72 0.88 -15.25
CA GLN A 5 -10.49 2.13 -15.96
C GLN A 5 -8.99 2.27 -16.23
N SER A 6 -8.64 2.59 -17.48
CA SER A 6 -7.30 3.06 -17.78
C SER A 6 -7.27 4.55 -17.54
N ILE A 7 -6.31 4.96 -16.74
CA ILE A 7 -6.04 6.35 -16.44
C ILE A 7 -4.78 6.72 -17.21
N SER A 8 -4.88 7.76 -18.05
CA SER A 8 -3.75 8.28 -18.83
C SER A 8 -2.62 8.73 -17.91
N THR A 9 -1.48 9.16 -18.48
CA THR A 9 -0.42 9.91 -17.75
C THR A 9 -0.89 11.23 -17.15
N GLY A 10 -2.18 11.40 -17.07
CA GLY A 10 -2.76 12.53 -16.49
C GLY A 10 -4.20 12.34 -16.01
N TYR A 11 -4.52 11.17 -15.49
CA TYR A 11 -5.68 11.17 -14.60
C TYR A 11 -7.04 11.32 -15.29
N GLN A 12 -7.13 11.28 -16.64
CA GLN A 12 -8.41 11.07 -17.31
C GLN A 12 -8.61 9.60 -17.70
N PRO A 13 -9.86 9.13 -17.62
CA PRO A 13 -10.31 7.95 -18.34
C PRO A 13 -9.82 7.96 -19.80
N VAL A 14 -8.97 6.99 -20.15
CA VAL A 14 -8.62 6.70 -21.55
C VAL A 14 -9.77 5.92 -22.20
N TRP A 15 -10.43 5.06 -21.41
CA TRP A 15 -11.59 4.31 -21.88
C TRP A 15 -12.86 5.12 -21.63
N SER A 16 -14.01 4.59 -22.06
CA SER A 16 -15.30 5.27 -21.87
C SER A 16 -15.51 5.72 -20.41
N ASP A 17 -16.36 6.72 -20.18
CA ASP A 17 -16.64 7.28 -18.84
C ASP A 17 -17.01 6.23 -17.79
N PHE A 18 -17.46 5.05 -18.21
CA PHE A 18 -17.84 3.93 -17.35
C PHE A 18 -16.80 2.80 -17.27
N GLY A 19 -15.60 3.03 -17.78
CA GLY A 19 -14.53 2.06 -17.92
C GLY A 19 -14.87 0.94 -18.89
N LEU A 20 -14.07 -0.12 -18.84
CA LEU A 20 -14.40 -1.42 -19.41
C LEU A 20 -15.04 -2.28 -18.31
N THR A 21 -16.11 -2.98 -18.65
CA THR A 21 -16.77 -3.90 -17.71
C THR A 21 -16.16 -5.28 -17.86
N ALA A 22 -15.16 -5.60 -17.03
CA ALA A 22 -14.50 -6.90 -17.02
C ALA A 22 -15.48 -8.03 -16.67
N MET A 23 -16.46 -7.74 -15.83
CA MET A 23 -17.53 -8.68 -15.50
C MET A 23 -18.83 -7.98 -15.14
N ILE A 24 -19.94 -8.48 -15.71
CA ILE A 24 -21.31 -8.08 -15.38
C ILE A 24 -21.84 -9.00 -14.28
N GLY A 25 -22.56 -8.44 -13.31
CA GLY A 25 -23.31 -9.22 -12.32
C GLY A 25 -23.18 -8.67 -10.91
N LEU A 26 -24.32 -8.64 -10.21
CA LEU A 26 -24.50 -8.47 -8.76
C LEU A 26 -25.03 -9.78 -8.14
N ASP A 27 -24.97 -10.90 -8.89
CA ASP A 27 -25.48 -12.22 -8.49
C ASP A 27 -24.39 -13.19 -8.01
N GLY A 28 -23.13 -12.75 -7.98
CA GLY A 28 -22.00 -13.45 -7.36
C GLY A 28 -21.10 -12.45 -6.64
N ASP A 29 -20.78 -12.73 -5.38
CA ASP A 29 -19.83 -11.93 -4.60
C ASP A 29 -18.46 -11.96 -5.28
N VAL A 30 -17.87 -10.79 -5.55
CA VAL A 30 -16.53 -10.65 -6.13
C VAL A 30 -15.56 -10.28 -5.02
N ASN A 31 -14.53 -11.10 -4.81
CA ASN A 31 -13.49 -10.89 -3.78
C ASN A 31 -12.08 -10.94 -4.39
N TYR A 32 -11.08 -10.55 -3.61
CA TYR A 32 -9.65 -10.75 -3.92
C TYR A 32 -9.25 -10.30 -5.33
N THR A 33 -9.71 -9.12 -5.74
CA THR A 33 -9.38 -8.56 -7.05
C THR A 33 -7.93 -8.11 -7.09
N THR A 34 -7.16 -8.58 -8.07
CA THR A 34 -5.72 -8.28 -8.21
C THR A 34 -5.38 -7.94 -9.66
N PRO A 35 -4.84 -6.74 -9.93
CA PRO A 35 -4.29 -6.38 -11.23
C PRO A 35 -2.80 -6.71 -11.35
N PHE A 36 -2.36 -7.20 -12.51
CA PHE A 36 -0.96 -7.36 -12.89
C PHE A 36 -0.67 -6.61 -14.20
N ARG A 37 0.14 -5.55 -14.13
CA ARG A 37 0.54 -4.80 -15.33
C ARG A 37 1.48 -5.62 -16.21
N ILE A 38 1.20 -5.65 -17.52
CA ILE A 38 1.99 -6.32 -18.56
C ILE A 38 2.80 -5.28 -19.34
N ALA A 39 2.13 -4.21 -19.77
CA ALA A 39 2.69 -3.09 -20.52
C ALA A 39 1.91 -1.80 -20.18
N ASP A 40 2.13 -0.72 -20.95
CA ASP A 40 1.50 0.58 -20.67
C ASP A 40 -0.03 0.57 -20.72
N GLN A 41 -0.63 -0.29 -21.55
CA GLN A 41 -2.09 -0.42 -21.69
C GLN A 41 -2.59 -1.86 -21.51
N ASP A 42 -1.69 -2.75 -21.11
CA ASP A 42 -1.98 -4.17 -21.03
C ASP A 42 -1.87 -4.63 -19.58
N LEU A 43 -2.91 -5.26 -19.07
CA LEU A 43 -2.92 -5.82 -17.72
C LEU A 43 -3.74 -7.12 -17.65
N TYR A 44 -3.39 -7.98 -16.70
CA TYR A 44 -4.28 -9.03 -16.23
C TYR A 44 -5.07 -8.50 -15.06
N LEU A 45 -6.36 -8.81 -15.03
CA LEU A 45 -7.21 -8.64 -13.87
C LEU A 45 -7.68 -10.01 -13.44
N ILE A 46 -7.44 -10.37 -12.19
CA ILE A 46 -7.87 -11.66 -11.62
C ILE A 46 -8.75 -11.37 -10.40
N TRP A 47 -9.79 -12.18 -10.18
CA TRP A 47 -10.70 -12.05 -9.04
C TRP A 47 -11.30 -13.40 -8.64
N GLU A 48 -11.75 -13.51 -7.41
CA GLU A 48 -12.66 -14.57 -6.98
C GLU A 48 -14.11 -14.16 -7.27
N ASP A 49 -14.92 -15.10 -7.75
CA ASP A 49 -16.34 -14.91 -7.99
C ASP A 49 -17.13 -16.18 -7.66
N ASN A 50 -18.37 -16.01 -7.19
CA ASN A 50 -19.27 -17.07 -6.72
C ASN A 50 -20.30 -17.59 -7.76
N ARG A 51 -20.36 -17.05 -8.99
CA ARG A 51 -21.32 -17.48 -10.04
C ARG A 51 -21.28 -19.00 -10.33
N ALA A 52 -20.11 -19.63 -10.14
CA ALA A 52 -19.89 -21.03 -10.48
C ALA A 52 -19.22 -21.80 -9.34
N SER A 53 -19.60 -21.51 -8.08
CA SER A 53 -18.82 -21.69 -6.84
C SER A 53 -17.68 -20.66 -6.73
N LYS A 54 -17.14 -20.47 -5.52
CA LYS A 54 -15.99 -19.58 -5.27
C LYS A 54 -14.79 -20.04 -6.10
N LYS A 55 -14.57 -19.42 -7.27
CA LYS A 55 -13.45 -19.75 -8.18
C LYS A 55 -12.75 -18.47 -8.60
N LEU A 56 -11.50 -18.63 -9.03
CA LEU A 56 -10.78 -17.53 -9.64
C LEU A 56 -11.08 -17.44 -11.13
N PHE A 57 -11.35 -16.22 -11.56
CA PHE A 57 -11.50 -15.82 -12.94
C PHE A 57 -10.49 -14.75 -13.26
N GLY A 58 -10.06 -14.68 -14.51
CA GLY A 58 -9.21 -13.61 -14.97
C GLY A 58 -9.60 -13.12 -16.34
N THR A 59 -9.28 -11.88 -16.62
CA THR A 59 -9.33 -11.32 -17.96
C THR A 59 -8.03 -10.64 -18.30
N GLN A 60 -7.68 -10.66 -19.58
CA GLN A 60 -6.63 -9.81 -20.11
C GLN A 60 -7.30 -8.58 -20.70
N ILE A 61 -6.75 -7.41 -20.41
CA ILE A 61 -7.10 -6.18 -21.09
C ILE A 61 -5.89 -5.78 -21.92
N THR A 62 -6.08 -5.70 -23.23
CA THR A 62 -5.03 -5.32 -24.19
C THR A 62 -5.61 -4.35 -25.20
N ASN A 63 -4.86 -3.29 -25.53
CA ASN A 63 -5.32 -2.25 -26.47
C ASN A 63 -6.76 -1.77 -26.20
N THR A 64 -7.14 -1.57 -24.94
CA THR A 64 -8.47 -1.11 -24.53
C THR A 64 -9.61 -2.11 -24.77
N GLU A 65 -9.31 -3.37 -25.03
CA GLU A 65 -10.29 -4.43 -25.24
C GLU A 65 -10.16 -5.52 -24.18
N ILE A 66 -11.31 -5.91 -23.62
CA ILE A 66 -11.43 -7.10 -22.75
C ILE A 66 -11.35 -8.34 -23.63
N GLN A 67 -10.35 -9.18 -23.38
CA GLN A 67 -10.14 -10.39 -24.17
C GLN A 67 -11.10 -11.53 -23.75
N PHE A 68 -11.46 -11.59 -22.47
CA PHE A 68 -12.36 -12.61 -21.92
C PHE A 68 -13.52 -11.94 -21.18
N ASP A 69 -14.63 -11.69 -21.88
CA ASP A 69 -15.85 -11.08 -21.32
C ASP A 69 -16.45 -11.97 -20.22
N GLY A 70 -16.75 -11.38 -19.07
CA GLY A 70 -17.19 -12.09 -17.87
C GLY A 70 -16.10 -12.91 -17.17
N GLY A 71 -14.86 -12.84 -17.65
CA GLY A 71 -13.71 -13.57 -17.12
C GLY A 71 -13.60 -15.00 -17.65
N LYS A 72 -12.36 -15.43 -17.89
CA LYS A 72 -11.99 -16.81 -18.11
C LYS A 72 -11.75 -17.48 -16.76
N GLN A 73 -12.40 -18.61 -16.51
CA GLN A 73 -12.12 -19.39 -15.30
C GLN A 73 -10.65 -19.88 -15.35
N ILE A 74 -9.88 -19.59 -14.31
CA ILE A 74 -8.45 -19.95 -14.23
C ILE A 74 -8.16 -21.01 -13.15
N THR A 75 -9.11 -21.25 -12.25
CA THR A 75 -9.05 -22.35 -11.27
C THR A 75 -10.27 -23.25 -11.37
N TYR A 76 -10.10 -24.55 -11.12
CA TYR A 76 -11.20 -25.52 -11.25
C TYR A 76 -11.67 -26.10 -9.92
N GLY A 77 -10.85 -26.04 -8.88
CA GLY A 77 -11.26 -26.37 -7.51
C GLY A 77 -12.16 -25.29 -6.92
N ASP A 78 -13.08 -25.71 -6.05
CA ASP A 78 -13.92 -24.79 -5.27
C ASP A 78 -13.05 -24.17 -4.17
N ASN A 79 -12.73 -22.89 -4.32
CA ASN A 79 -11.95 -22.14 -3.34
C ASN A 79 -12.77 -21.96 -2.07
N SER A 80 -12.45 -22.72 -1.03
CA SER A 80 -13.06 -22.59 0.28
C SER A 80 -12.43 -21.45 1.07
N SER A 81 -12.36 -20.26 0.47
CA SER A 81 -11.73 -19.09 1.08
C SER A 81 -12.48 -18.61 2.30
N SER A 82 -11.72 -18.36 3.36
CA SER A 82 -12.17 -17.58 4.50
C SER A 82 -10.99 -16.86 5.14
N GLU A 83 -11.20 -15.60 5.52
CA GLU A 83 -10.22 -14.86 6.32
C GLU A 83 -10.11 -15.46 7.73
N THR A 84 -11.21 -15.97 8.27
CA THR A 84 -11.28 -16.50 9.63
C THR A 84 -10.53 -17.82 9.84
N ASP A 85 -10.22 -18.55 8.75
CA ASP A 85 -9.45 -19.80 8.81
C ASP A 85 -8.12 -19.70 8.03
N PHE A 86 -7.72 -18.47 7.68
CA PHE A 86 -6.47 -18.14 6.97
C PHE A 86 -6.32 -18.83 5.61
N SER A 87 -7.40 -18.94 4.84
CA SER A 87 -7.39 -19.61 3.52
C SER A 87 -7.74 -18.71 2.34
N THR A 88 -7.21 -17.48 2.34
CA THR A 88 -7.39 -16.53 1.23
C THR A 88 -6.52 -16.90 0.02
N PRO A 89 -7.03 -16.77 -1.22
CA PRO A 89 -6.25 -17.11 -2.41
C PRO A 89 -5.02 -16.20 -2.55
N ILE A 90 -3.91 -16.78 -2.98
CA ILE A 90 -2.66 -16.05 -3.21
C ILE A 90 -2.45 -15.90 -4.71
N LEU A 91 -2.08 -14.69 -5.14
CA LEU A 91 -1.73 -14.39 -6.52
C LEU A 91 -0.36 -13.72 -6.53
N THR A 92 0.56 -14.26 -7.33
CA THR A 92 1.87 -13.66 -7.51
C THR A 92 2.29 -13.68 -8.96
N ARG A 93 3.08 -12.69 -9.35
CA ARG A 93 3.71 -12.61 -10.67
C ARG A 93 5.20 -12.69 -10.48
N THR A 94 5.80 -13.65 -11.18
CA THR A 94 7.23 -13.89 -11.23
C THR A 94 7.77 -13.50 -12.60
N GLU A 95 9.08 -13.64 -12.82
CA GLU A 95 9.65 -13.51 -14.18
C GLU A 95 9.13 -14.59 -15.13
N THR A 96 8.72 -15.74 -14.58
CA THR A 96 8.36 -16.95 -15.33
C THR A 96 6.86 -17.16 -15.53
N GLY A 97 6.00 -16.31 -14.96
CA GLY A 97 4.56 -16.34 -15.19
C GLY A 97 3.74 -15.77 -14.04
N ILE A 98 2.43 -15.97 -14.12
CA ILE A 98 1.50 -15.68 -13.03
C ILE A 98 1.12 -16.98 -12.35
N TYR A 99 1.19 -16.99 -11.03
CA TYR A 99 0.91 -18.13 -10.20
C TYR A 99 -0.26 -17.83 -9.28
N THR A 100 -1.12 -18.82 -9.08
CA THR A 100 -2.17 -18.75 -8.06
C THR A 100 -2.07 -19.94 -7.11
N ALA A 101 -2.35 -19.72 -5.83
CA ALA A 101 -2.61 -20.77 -4.86
C ALA A 101 -4.03 -20.59 -4.31
N THR A 102 -4.85 -21.64 -4.42
CA THR A 102 -6.23 -21.67 -3.91
C THR A 102 -6.44 -22.84 -2.98
N PHE A 103 -7.36 -22.68 -2.02
CA PHE A 103 -7.67 -23.70 -1.03
C PHE A 103 -8.90 -24.50 -1.47
N ASP A 104 -8.68 -25.70 -2.00
CA ASP A 104 -9.75 -26.56 -2.47
C ASP A 104 -10.40 -27.30 -1.30
N GLY A 105 -11.67 -26.98 -1.03
CA GLY A 105 -12.50 -27.60 0.02
C GLY A 105 -13.45 -28.69 -0.48
N SER A 106 -13.27 -29.17 -1.72
CA SER A 106 -14.12 -30.22 -2.31
C SER A 106 -13.92 -31.60 -1.66
N SER A 107 -12.85 -31.77 -0.89
CA SER A 107 -12.60 -32.93 -0.04
C SER A 107 -12.10 -32.51 1.34
N SER A 108 -12.09 -33.46 2.28
CA SER A 108 -11.37 -33.33 3.55
C SER A 108 -10.18 -34.29 3.53
N PRO A 109 -8.96 -33.83 3.84
CA PRO A 109 -8.62 -32.46 4.22
C PRO A 109 -8.69 -31.43 3.07
N LYS A 110 -8.83 -30.16 3.44
CA LYS A 110 -8.68 -28.98 2.56
C LYS A 110 -7.22 -28.86 2.14
N PHE A 111 -6.98 -28.67 0.85
CA PHE A 111 -5.62 -28.68 0.29
C PHE A 111 -5.37 -27.52 -0.66
N ILE A 112 -4.10 -27.19 -0.88
CA ILE A 112 -3.71 -26.11 -1.79
C ILE A 112 -3.58 -26.65 -3.21
N ARG A 113 -4.11 -25.89 -4.18
CA ARG A 113 -3.86 -26.08 -5.61
C ARG A 113 -3.09 -24.91 -6.16
N ILE A 114 -2.01 -25.21 -6.88
CA ILE A 114 -1.17 -24.22 -7.53
C ILE A 114 -1.40 -24.26 -9.04
N ASN A 115 -1.57 -23.10 -9.64
CA ASN A 115 -1.74 -22.94 -11.09
C ASN A 115 -0.64 -22.03 -11.59
N LYS A 116 -0.09 -22.35 -12.77
CA LYS A 116 0.76 -21.44 -13.55
C LYS A 116 -0.01 -21.03 -14.79
N LEU A 117 -0.08 -19.73 -15.06
CA LEU A 117 -0.86 -19.18 -16.16
C LEU A 117 0.08 -18.68 -17.27
N ASP A 118 -0.26 -18.99 -18.52
CA ASP A 118 0.33 -18.34 -19.68
C ASP A 118 -0.26 -16.94 -19.91
N GLU A 119 0.23 -16.27 -20.95
CA GLU A 119 -0.22 -14.93 -21.32
C GLU A 119 -1.70 -14.87 -21.77
N GLN A 120 -2.31 -16.00 -22.04
CA GLN A 120 -3.74 -16.12 -22.40
C GLN A 120 -4.55 -16.67 -21.22
N LEU A 121 -4.00 -16.65 -20.00
CA LEU A 121 -4.61 -17.16 -18.78
C LEU A 121 -5.01 -18.65 -18.90
N ASN A 122 -4.34 -19.44 -19.72
CA ASN A 122 -4.49 -20.90 -19.67
C ASN A 122 -3.61 -21.44 -18.56
N ASN A 123 -4.10 -22.46 -17.86
CA ASN A 123 -3.22 -23.25 -17.01
C ASN A 123 -2.23 -24.02 -17.90
N VAL A 124 -0.93 -23.81 -17.70
CA VAL A 124 0.13 -24.46 -18.49
C VAL A 124 0.53 -25.82 -17.95
N TRP A 125 0.14 -26.14 -16.72
CA TRP A 125 0.36 -27.44 -16.10
C TRP A 125 -0.88 -28.32 -16.28
N ASP A 126 -1.37 -28.95 -15.22
CA ASP A 126 -2.67 -29.62 -15.26
C ASP A 126 -3.79 -28.58 -15.35
N SER A 127 -4.83 -28.87 -16.15
CA SER A 127 -6.00 -27.99 -16.27
C SER A 127 -6.60 -27.59 -14.92
N ALA A 128 -6.64 -28.49 -13.94
CA ALA A 128 -7.18 -28.24 -12.61
C ALA A 128 -6.17 -27.61 -11.62
N GLY A 129 -4.93 -27.37 -12.06
CA GLY A 129 -3.82 -27.02 -11.19
C GLY A 129 -3.20 -28.24 -10.50
N VAL A 130 -1.98 -28.05 -10.02
CA VAL A 130 -1.22 -29.05 -9.28
C VAL A 130 -1.68 -29.03 -7.82
N ALA A 131 -2.28 -30.12 -7.37
CA ALA A 131 -2.68 -30.29 -5.98
C ALA A 131 -1.49 -30.69 -5.11
N LEU A 132 -1.31 -30.00 -3.99
CA LEU A 132 -0.38 -30.44 -2.95
C LEU A 132 -1.01 -31.58 -2.14
N SER A 133 -0.18 -32.51 -1.65
CA SER A 133 -0.67 -33.64 -0.86
C SER A 133 -0.90 -33.19 0.58
N ALA A 134 -2.17 -32.99 0.95
CA ALA A 134 -2.55 -32.67 2.32
C ALA A 134 -2.67 -33.93 3.19
N VAL A 135 -2.21 -33.80 4.43
CA VAL A 135 -2.41 -34.75 5.52
C VAL A 135 -3.57 -34.27 6.41
N PHE A 136 -3.68 -32.95 6.61
CA PHE A 136 -4.71 -32.18 7.32
C PHE A 136 -5.02 -30.86 6.58
N ASP A 137 -5.98 -30.09 7.09
CA ASP A 137 -6.42 -28.83 6.46
C ASP A 137 -5.28 -27.81 6.39
N MET A 138 -4.84 -27.51 5.16
CA MET A 138 -3.82 -26.49 4.86
C MET A 138 -4.36 -25.07 5.00
N ARG A 139 -3.53 -24.13 5.47
CA ARG A 139 -3.82 -22.67 5.59
C ARG A 139 -2.56 -21.81 5.46
N SER A 140 -2.72 -20.49 5.49
CA SER A 140 -1.63 -19.50 5.49
C SER A 140 -0.65 -19.70 4.35
N ALA A 141 -1.15 -19.78 3.11
CA ALA A 141 -0.27 -20.04 1.97
C ALA A 141 0.57 -18.81 1.62
N LEU A 142 1.83 -19.02 1.23
CA LEU A 142 2.67 -18.00 0.61
C LEU A 142 3.40 -18.59 -0.60
N LEU A 143 3.52 -17.80 -1.67
CA LEU A 143 4.22 -18.20 -2.90
C LEU A 143 5.48 -17.36 -3.09
N VAL A 144 6.59 -18.01 -3.45
CA VAL A 144 7.86 -17.34 -3.76
C VAL A 144 8.48 -17.90 -5.04
N GLU A 145 9.13 -17.04 -5.83
CA GLU A 145 9.89 -17.46 -7.02
C GLU A 145 11.14 -18.25 -6.62
N ILE A 146 11.36 -19.41 -7.26
CA ILE A 146 12.53 -20.28 -7.01
C ILE A 146 13.09 -20.79 -8.33
N GLY A 147 14.19 -20.19 -8.79
CA GLY A 147 14.72 -20.45 -10.12
C GLY A 147 13.64 -20.25 -11.19
N ASN A 148 13.38 -21.27 -12.02
CA ASN A 148 12.29 -21.22 -13.02
C ASN A 148 10.93 -21.71 -12.51
N GLY A 149 10.84 -22.07 -11.23
CA GLY A 149 9.69 -22.68 -10.58
C GLY A 149 9.05 -21.77 -9.53
N ILE A 150 8.24 -22.38 -8.66
CA ILE A 150 7.58 -21.69 -7.55
C ILE A 150 7.70 -22.53 -6.28
N GLY A 151 7.96 -21.86 -5.17
CA GLY A 151 7.85 -22.41 -3.83
C GLY A 151 6.50 -22.07 -3.22
N CYS A 152 5.92 -23.02 -2.48
CA CYS A 152 4.70 -22.82 -1.70
C CYS A 152 4.96 -23.19 -0.25
N PHE A 153 4.68 -22.25 0.64
CA PHE A 153 4.72 -22.41 2.09
C PHE A 153 3.30 -22.48 2.61
N TRP A 154 3.04 -23.27 3.64
CA TRP A 154 1.74 -23.32 4.31
C TRP A 154 1.89 -23.81 5.74
N SER A 155 0.86 -23.57 6.54
CA SER A 155 0.72 -24.14 7.88
C SER A 155 -0.30 -25.28 7.86
N GLU A 156 -0.01 -26.37 8.57
CA GLU A 156 -0.84 -27.57 8.60
C GLU A 156 -0.68 -28.31 9.92
N SER A 157 -1.77 -28.86 10.47
CA SER A 157 -1.70 -29.57 11.74
C SER A 157 -1.54 -31.08 11.58
N ARG A 158 -0.30 -31.56 11.41
CA ARG A 158 -0.01 -33.00 11.24
C ARG A 158 0.21 -33.73 12.57
N GLY A 159 -0.60 -33.40 13.57
CA GLY A 159 -0.44 -33.95 14.91
C GLY A 159 -1.29 -33.21 15.92
N PHE A 160 -0.63 -32.66 16.94
CA PHE A 160 -1.29 -31.86 17.97
C PHE A 160 -1.21 -30.35 17.71
N ASN A 161 -0.24 -29.92 16.90
CA ASN A 161 0.04 -28.52 16.63
C ASN A 161 0.01 -28.25 15.12
N TYR A 162 -0.04 -26.98 14.71
CA TYR A 162 0.30 -26.54 13.36
C TYR A 162 1.80 -26.42 13.20
N ASP A 163 2.34 -26.95 12.11
CA ASP A 163 3.74 -26.75 11.71
C ASP A 163 3.77 -26.12 10.32
N ILE A 164 4.96 -25.63 9.93
CA ILE A 164 5.17 -24.98 8.64
C ILE A 164 5.78 -25.99 7.67
N TYR A 165 5.17 -26.09 6.49
CA TYR A 165 5.59 -26.99 5.43
C TYR A 165 5.88 -26.22 4.15
N TYR A 166 6.73 -26.82 3.33
CA TYR A 166 7.19 -26.25 2.08
C TYR A 166 7.25 -27.28 0.96
N GLN A 167 6.88 -26.83 -0.24
CA GLN A 167 6.94 -27.62 -1.46
C GLN A 167 7.47 -26.75 -2.60
N LYS A 168 8.19 -27.39 -3.52
CA LYS A 168 8.73 -26.76 -4.72
C LYS A 168 8.15 -27.43 -5.97
N LEU A 169 7.67 -26.60 -6.88
CA LEU A 169 7.21 -27.01 -8.20
C LEU A 169 8.20 -26.47 -9.23
N ASP A 170 8.70 -27.33 -10.10
CA ASP A 170 9.55 -26.91 -11.21
C ASP A 170 8.77 -26.13 -12.29
N GLU A 171 9.47 -25.72 -13.36
CA GLU A 171 8.85 -24.98 -14.46
C GLU A 171 7.69 -25.73 -15.15
N ASN A 172 7.64 -27.06 -15.02
CA ASN A 172 6.64 -27.96 -15.59
C ASN A 172 5.56 -28.39 -14.58
N GLY A 173 5.60 -27.88 -13.35
CA GLY A 173 4.62 -28.17 -12.31
C GLY A 173 4.87 -29.51 -11.61
N ASN A 174 6.04 -30.12 -11.78
CA ASN A 174 6.39 -31.33 -11.06
C ASN A 174 6.74 -30.97 -9.62
N ILE A 175 6.16 -31.68 -8.66
CA ILE A 175 6.59 -31.67 -7.26
C ILE A 175 8.01 -32.24 -7.20
N THR A 176 8.96 -31.46 -6.65
CA THR A 176 10.38 -31.83 -6.63
C THR A 176 10.91 -32.23 -5.25
N LEU A 177 10.17 -31.95 -4.17
CA LEU A 177 10.49 -32.43 -2.83
C LEU A 177 9.63 -33.64 -2.47
N ASP A 178 9.72 -34.12 -1.23
CA ASP A 178 8.86 -35.19 -0.73
C ASP A 178 7.37 -34.86 -0.97
N SER A 179 6.56 -35.88 -1.26
CA SER A 179 5.19 -35.67 -1.79
C SER A 179 4.27 -34.91 -0.84
N GLU A 180 4.53 -34.99 0.46
CA GLU A 180 3.81 -34.28 1.52
C GLU A 180 4.53 -32.96 1.90
N GLY A 181 5.54 -32.53 1.14
CA GLY A 181 6.37 -31.38 1.47
C GLY A 181 7.44 -31.67 2.52
N VAL A 182 8.32 -30.69 2.69
CA VAL A 182 9.35 -30.66 3.74
C VAL A 182 8.79 -29.87 4.92
N GLU A 183 8.84 -30.45 6.10
CA GLU A 183 8.58 -29.77 7.36
C GLU A 183 9.76 -28.83 7.66
N LEU A 184 9.48 -27.54 7.82
CA LEU A 184 10.50 -26.51 8.02
C LEU A 184 10.77 -26.20 9.49
N VAL A 185 9.74 -26.37 10.33
CA VAL A 185 9.76 -26.06 11.75
C VAL A 185 9.11 -27.23 12.48
N ASP A 186 9.84 -27.85 13.40
CA ASP A 186 9.35 -28.89 14.32
C ASP A 186 9.39 -28.27 15.73
N SER A 187 8.30 -27.62 16.12
CA SER A 187 8.15 -26.94 17.40
C SER A 187 7.03 -27.57 18.24
N ASN A 188 6.92 -27.14 19.50
CA ASN A 188 5.82 -27.58 20.37
C ASN A 188 4.63 -26.60 20.37
N GLY A 189 4.70 -25.49 19.62
CA GLY A 189 3.64 -24.50 19.47
C GLY A 189 2.89 -24.65 18.15
N ASP A 190 1.80 -23.90 17.98
CA ASP A 190 1.14 -23.79 16.68
C ASP A 190 1.86 -22.72 15.82
N ASP A 191 2.55 -23.15 14.76
CA ASP A 191 3.32 -22.30 13.87
C ASP A 191 2.54 -21.85 12.62
N TYR A 192 2.33 -20.54 12.52
CA TYR A 192 1.63 -19.89 11.41
C TYR A 192 2.58 -19.02 10.60
N ILE A 193 2.91 -19.45 9.37
CA ILE A 193 3.77 -18.66 8.47
C ILE A 193 3.13 -17.29 8.20
N MET A 194 3.94 -16.22 8.31
CA MET A 194 3.50 -14.83 8.16
C MET A 194 4.19 -14.12 6.99
N ALA A 195 5.48 -14.39 6.76
CA ALA A 195 6.22 -13.79 5.65
C ALA A 195 7.34 -14.70 5.16
N VAL A 196 7.67 -14.57 3.87
CA VAL A 196 8.85 -15.18 3.25
C VAL A 196 9.56 -14.09 2.45
N VAL A 197 10.82 -13.84 2.76
CA VAL A 197 11.63 -12.78 2.14
C VAL A 197 12.81 -13.43 1.41
N PRO A 198 12.90 -13.33 0.08
CA PRO A 198 14.08 -13.74 -0.67
C PRO A 198 15.31 -12.95 -0.21
N THR A 199 16.43 -13.65 -0.03
CA THR A 199 17.70 -13.04 0.39
C THR A 199 18.65 -12.87 -0.79
N PRO A 200 19.63 -11.95 -0.71
CA PRO A 200 20.60 -11.73 -1.79
C PRO A 200 21.45 -12.96 -2.17
N ASP A 201 21.57 -13.94 -1.28
CA ASP A 201 22.30 -15.20 -1.49
C ASP A 201 21.42 -16.35 -2.01
N GLU A 202 20.31 -16.03 -2.68
CA GLU A 202 19.38 -16.99 -3.30
C GLU A 202 18.74 -17.99 -2.29
N LYS A 203 18.56 -17.53 -1.05
CA LYS A 203 17.89 -18.24 0.04
C LYS A 203 16.64 -17.49 0.47
N TYR A 204 15.99 -17.96 1.53
CA TYR A 204 14.74 -17.38 2.01
C TYR A 204 14.78 -17.21 3.52
N MET A 205 14.49 -16.00 4.00
CA MET A 205 14.14 -15.80 5.40
C MET A 205 12.65 -16.01 5.57
N ILE A 206 12.28 -16.91 6.47
CA ILE A 206 10.89 -17.21 6.82
C ILE A 206 10.57 -16.61 8.19
N PHE A 207 9.36 -16.09 8.34
CA PHE A 207 8.87 -15.49 9.57
C PHE A 207 7.51 -16.07 9.91
N TRP A 208 7.30 -16.37 11.18
CA TRP A 208 6.05 -16.96 11.64
C TRP A 208 5.68 -16.52 13.05
N MET A 209 4.42 -16.74 13.38
CA MET A 209 3.92 -16.68 14.74
C MET A 209 3.89 -18.10 15.30
N GLU A 210 4.58 -18.35 16.40
CA GLU A 210 4.48 -19.55 17.22
C GLU A 210 3.47 -19.27 18.34
N ASP A 211 2.25 -19.79 18.22
CA ASP A 211 1.21 -19.69 19.25
C ASP A 211 1.41 -20.83 20.26
N ALA A 212 2.11 -20.50 21.34
CA ALA A 212 2.44 -21.42 22.43
C ALA A 212 2.18 -20.77 23.79
N TRP A 213 1.89 -21.59 24.81
CA TRP A 213 1.80 -21.08 26.18
C TRP A 213 3.19 -20.63 26.68
N PRO A 214 3.34 -19.45 27.32
CA PRO A 214 2.30 -18.56 27.84
C PRO A 214 1.83 -17.45 26.89
N ALA A 215 2.53 -17.23 25.78
CA ALA A 215 2.25 -16.14 24.84
C ALA A 215 2.76 -16.48 23.44
N ALA A 216 2.01 -16.04 22.43
CA ALA A 216 2.38 -16.13 21.02
C ALA A 216 3.66 -15.32 20.75
N SER A 217 4.66 -15.96 20.15
CA SER A 217 5.96 -15.36 19.87
C SER A 217 6.18 -15.24 18.36
N LEU A 218 6.88 -14.20 17.94
CA LEU A 218 7.32 -14.06 16.56
C LEU A 218 8.71 -14.67 16.41
N MET A 219 8.87 -15.46 15.37
CA MET A 219 10.03 -16.30 15.13
C MET A 219 10.50 -16.14 13.69
N TYR A 220 11.78 -16.40 13.43
CA TYR A 220 12.33 -16.39 12.09
C TYR A 220 13.50 -17.35 11.90
N SER A 221 13.70 -17.81 10.67
CA SER A 221 14.84 -18.63 10.29
C SER A 221 15.22 -18.38 8.83
N LYS A 222 16.32 -18.99 8.39
CA LYS A 222 16.79 -18.92 7.00
C LYS A 222 16.90 -20.33 6.45
N ILE A 223 16.37 -20.53 5.25
CA ILE A 223 16.34 -21.83 4.57
C ILE A 223 16.91 -21.72 3.16
N ASP A 224 17.43 -22.82 2.65
CA ASP A 224 17.78 -22.97 1.24
C ASP A 224 16.55 -23.31 0.36
N ALA A 225 16.77 -23.42 -0.94
CA ALA A 225 15.72 -23.72 -1.91
C ALA A 225 15.15 -25.16 -1.79
N GLU A 226 15.81 -26.02 -1.03
CA GLU A 226 15.42 -27.41 -0.76
C GLU A 226 14.68 -27.54 0.59
N GLY A 227 14.51 -26.43 1.32
CA GLY A 227 13.83 -26.41 2.63
C GLY A 227 14.73 -26.78 3.80
N ASN A 228 16.05 -26.89 3.60
CA ASN A 228 16.95 -27.13 4.71
C ASN A 228 17.25 -25.81 5.44
N THR A 229 17.25 -25.85 6.76
CA THR A 229 17.73 -24.73 7.57
C THR A 229 19.20 -24.42 7.25
N GLU A 230 19.52 -23.14 7.10
CA GLU A 230 20.87 -22.66 6.85
C GLU A 230 21.84 -23.13 7.95
N ILE A 231 23.05 -23.51 7.55
CA ILE A 231 24.07 -24.00 8.49
C ILE A 231 24.38 -22.91 9.52
N GLY A 232 24.21 -23.25 10.81
CA GLY A 232 24.46 -22.33 11.92
C GLY A 232 23.22 -21.60 12.42
N TRP A 233 22.07 -21.74 11.75
CA TRP A 233 20.79 -21.22 12.19
C TRP A 233 20.03 -22.22 13.07
N ASN A 234 19.11 -21.72 13.88
CA ASN A 234 18.25 -22.57 14.69
C ASN A 234 17.15 -23.20 13.81
N PRO A 235 17.09 -24.54 13.67
CA PRO A 235 16.02 -25.20 12.93
C PRO A 235 14.63 -24.94 13.53
N ASN A 236 14.56 -24.68 14.84
CA ASN A 236 13.29 -24.38 15.53
C ASN A 236 13.02 -22.86 15.61
N GLY A 237 13.77 -22.05 14.87
CA GLY A 237 13.59 -20.60 14.80
C GLY A 237 14.33 -19.78 15.85
N ASN A 238 14.72 -18.59 15.44
CA ASN A 238 15.25 -17.56 16.32
C ASN A 238 14.10 -16.67 16.79
N SER A 239 14.06 -16.32 18.08
CA SER A 239 13.04 -15.42 18.60
C SER A 239 13.27 -13.99 18.11
N LEU A 240 12.20 -13.40 17.57
CA LEU A 240 12.13 -11.99 17.16
C LEU A 240 11.56 -11.11 18.27
N SER A 241 10.45 -11.54 18.87
CA SER A 241 9.72 -10.79 19.91
C SER A 241 10.07 -11.27 21.33
N ASN A 242 9.55 -10.57 22.34
CA ASN A 242 9.65 -11.01 23.72
C ASN A 242 8.61 -12.12 24.00
N SER A 243 9.09 -13.32 24.28
CA SER A 243 8.24 -14.51 24.51
C SER A 243 7.39 -14.48 25.80
N SER A 244 7.39 -13.37 26.54
CA SER A 244 6.57 -13.19 27.73
C SER A 244 5.23 -12.51 27.44
N TYR A 245 5.05 -11.97 26.23
CA TYR A 245 3.91 -11.17 25.82
C TYR A 245 3.47 -11.58 24.41
N ASP A 246 2.17 -11.53 24.15
CA ASP A 246 1.61 -11.97 22.86
C ASP A 246 2.10 -11.01 21.77
N ALA A 247 2.73 -11.52 20.71
CA ALA A 247 3.22 -10.72 19.60
C ALA A 247 2.46 -11.07 18.30
N ARG A 248 1.92 -10.05 17.62
CA ARG A 248 0.99 -10.16 16.49
C ARG A 248 1.28 -9.10 15.42
N HIS A 249 0.60 -9.21 14.28
CA HIS A 249 0.61 -8.21 13.19
C HIS A 249 2.02 -7.86 12.66
N LEU A 250 2.87 -8.88 12.51
CA LEU A 250 4.20 -8.72 11.94
C LEU A 250 4.13 -8.20 10.50
N GLN A 251 4.81 -7.10 10.24
CA GLN A 251 5.18 -6.61 8.91
C GLN A 251 6.69 -6.65 8.74
N VAL A 252 7.16 -7.11 7.58
CA VAL A 252 8.59 -7.19 7.25
C VAL A 252 8.84 -6.54 5.90
N LYS A 253 9.77 -5.59 5.83
CA LYS A 253 10.18 -4.93 4.58
C LYS A 253 11.73 -4.94 4.45
N PRO A 254 12.32 -5.40 3.33
CA PRO A 254 13.74 -5.25 3.08
C PRO A 254 14.15 -3.77 3.04
N ILE A 255 15.21 -3.42 3.78
CA ILE A 255 15.80 -2.07 3.74
C ILE A 255 16.67 -1.93 2.49
N GLY A 256 17.40 -3.00 2.15
CA GLY A 256 18.24 -3.07 0.96
C GLY A 256 19.13 -4.32 0.96
N ASN A 257 19.67 -4.67 -0.21
CA ASN A 257 20.46 -5.89 -0.41
C ASN A 257 21.73 -5.97 0.43
N GLU A 258 22.26 -4.84 0.92
CA GLU A 258 23.49 -4.80 1.72
C GLU A 258 23.24 -4.61 3.22
N ILE A 259 21.98 -4.35 3.62
CA ILE A 259 21.63 -3.96 5.00
C ILE A 259 20.88 -5.10 5.69
N GLY A 260 19.82 -5.60 5.05
CA GLY A 260 18.88 -6.52 5.69
C GLY A 260 17.46 -6.02 5.56
N LEU A 261 16.68 -6.20 6.63
CA LEU A 261 15.26 -5.89 6.68
C LEU A 261 14.88 -5.26 8.01
N LEU A 262 13.72 -4.60 8.01
CA LEU A 262 13.04 -4.14 9.21
C LEU A 262 11.81 -4.99 9.44
N ALA A 263 11.70 -5.55 10.65
CA ALA A 263 10.49 -6.17 11.16
C ALA A 263 9.81 -5.23 12.15
N VAL A 264 8.50 -5.06 12.04
CA VAL A 264 7.66 -4.23 12.92
C VAL A 264 6.45 -5.06 13.33
N TRP A 265 6.08 -5.03 14.61
CA TRP A 265 4.95 -5.80 15.12
C TRP A 265 4.28 -5.11 16.31
N MET A 266 3.12 -5.65 16.69
CA MET A 266 2.39 -5.26 17.89
C MET A 266 2.61 -6.32 18.98
N GLN A 267 2.78 -5.89 20.22
CA GLN A 267 2.96 -6.79 21.35
C GLN A 267 2.00 -6.43 22.49
N ASP A 268 1.16 -7.39 22.87
CA ASP A 268 0.09 -7.23 23.83
C ASP A 268 0.58 -7.54 25.24
N GLY A 269 0.68 -6.49 26.06
CA GLY A 269 0.91 -6.55 27.50
C GLY A 269 -0.37 -6.24 28.27
N ASN A 270 -0.39 -5.08 28.95
CA ASN A 270 -1.64 -4.50 29.44
C ASN A 270 -2.42 -3.81 28.30
N PHE A 271 -1.68 -3.34 27.30
CA PHE A 271 -2.15 -2.68 26.09
C PHE A 271 -1.36 -3.22 24.90
N SER A 272 -1.78 -2.90 23.67
CA SER A 272 -1.03 -3.23 22.46
C SER A 272 0.02 -2.16 22.14
N ASP A 273 1.30 -2.52 22.32
CA ASP A 273 2.46 -1.65 22.12
C ASP A 273 3.17 -1.97 20.78
N ILE A 274 3.92 -1.02 20.24
CA ILE A 274 4.59 -1.17 18.93
C ILE A 274 6.09 -1.42 19.10
N TYR A 275 6.60 -2.44 18.44
CA TYR A 275 8.02 -2.82 18.48
C TYR A 275 8.62 -2.99 17.10
N ALA A 276 9.93 -2.83 17.02
CA ALA A 276 10.67 -3.02 15.78
C ALA A 276 12.04 -3.70 16.01
N GLN A 277 12.54 -4.38 14.99
CA GLN A 277 13.87 -4.99 14.95
C GLN A 277 14.46 -4.93 13.54
N ALA A 278 15.68 -4.43 13.42
CA ALA A 278 16.47 -4.61 12.21
C ALA A 278 17.24 -5.94 12.28
N ILE A 279 17.22 -6.70 11.19
CA ILE A 279 17.90 -7.99 11.06
C ILE A 279 18.73 -7.95 9.78
N ASP A 280 20.01 -8.30 9.86
CA ASP A 280 20.86 -8.45 8.68
C ASP A 280 20.58 -9.76 7.92
N TRP A 281 21.13 -9.91 6.72
CA TRP A 281 20.92 -11.12 5.91
C TRP A 281 21.58 -12.39 6.47
N ASP A 282 22.42 -12.25 7.50
CA ASP A 282 23.05 -13.35 8.24
C ASP A 282 22.23 -13.74 9.50
N GLY A 283 21.12 -13.04 9.77
CA GLY A 283 20.22 -13.33 10.88
C GLY A 283 20.62 -12.69 12.20
N ASN A 284 21.60 -11.78 12.20
CA ASN A 284 21.94 -11.06 13.42
C ASN A 284 20.93 -9.94 13.64
N ILE A 285 20.33 -9.94 14.82
CA ILE A 285 19.58 -8.77 15.30
C ILE A 285 20.55 -7.59 15.46
N GLN A 286 20.17 -6.43 14.96
CA GLN A 286 21.01 -5.23 15.01
C GLN A 286 20.77 -4.43 16.30
N TRP A 287 19.63 -4.63 16.96
CA TRP A 287 19.27 -3.94 18.20
C TRP A 287 19.08 -4.91 19.36
N THR A 288 18.50 -4.44 20.47
CA THR A 288 18.27 -5.27 21.65
C THR A 288 17.38 -6.48 21.35
N SER A 289 17.60 -7.57 22.09
CA SER A 289 16.73 -8.75 22.04
C SER A 289 15.29 -8.39 22.37
N GLY A 290 14.34 -8.93 21.61
CA GLY A 290 12.91 -8.59 21.73
C GLY A 290 12.51 -7.27 21.07
N GLY A 291 13.42 -6.62 20.34
CA GLY A 291 13.15 -5.37 19.61
C GLY A 291 13.25 -4.12 20.47
N VAL A 292 13.31 -2.97 19.80
CA VAL A 292 13.17 -1.65 20.41
C VAL A 292 11.70 -1.26 20.46
N THR A 293 11.30 -0.60 21.53
CA THR A 293 9.96 0.01 21.63
C THR A 293 9.88 1.21 20.70
N VAL A 294 8.85 1.23 19.85
CA VAL A 294 8.46 2.37 19.02
C VAL A 294 7.41 3.22 19.75
N SER A 295 6.43 2.56 20.36
CA SER A 295 5.41 3.17 21.23
C SER A 295 5.06 2.23 22.37
N ASP A 296 5.05 2.74 23.60
CA ASP A 296 4.51 2.14 24.82
C ASP A 296 3.51 3.08 25.51
N ALA A 297 2.76 3.83 24.69
CA ALA A 297 1.77 4.77 25.19
C ALA A 297 0.63 4.01 25.89
N GLU A 298 -0.03 4.68 26.84
CA GLU A 298 -1.20 4.09 27.52
C GLU A 298 -2.28 3.70 26.49
N ASN A 299 -3.11 2.69 26.80
CA ASN A 299 -4.12 2.14 25.90
C ASN A 299 -3.56 1.59 24.57
N ASP A 300 -4.42 1.17 23.66
CA ASP A 300 -4.01 0.37 22.50
C ASP A 300 -3.43 1.23 21.37
N GLN A 301 -2.41 0.70 20.70
CA GLN A 301 -1.94 1.14 19.39
C GLN A 301 -2.22 0.07 18.34
N GLY A 302 -2.50 0.48 17.10
CA GLY A 302 -2.93 -0.44 16.05
C GLY A 302 -2.62 0.05 14.64
N ASN A 303 -2.90 -0.82 13.67
CA ASN A 303 -2.91 -0.52 12.23
C ASN A 303 -1.68 0.27 11.73
N ILE A 304 -0.51 -0.36 11.86
CA ILE A 304 0.78 0.26 11.55
C ILE A 304 1.04 0.24 10.04
N ASP A 305 1.61 1.33 9.52
CA ASP A 305 2.32 1.34 8.24
C ASP A 305 3.69 2.04 8.41
N PHE A 306 4.64 1.74 7.54
CA PHE A 306 5.96 2.35 7.58
C PHE A 306 6.65 2.40 6.23
N HIS A 307 7.50 3.41 6.04
CA HIS A 307 8.33 3.53 4.85
C HIS A 307 9.74 4.04 5.19
N PHE A 308 10.73 3.59 4.42
CA PHE A 308 12.11 4.06 4.50
C PHE A 308 12.32 5.37 3.75
N ASN A 309 13.31 6.16 4.18
CA ASN A 309 13.88 7.21 3.35
C ASN A 309 14.71 6.62 2.20
N ASP A 310 15.06 7.45 1.22
CA ASP A 310 15.82 7.02 0.02
C ASP A 310 17.11 6.25 0.34
N ALA A 311 17.82 6.69 1.39
CA ALA A 311 19.09 6.09 1.78
C ALA A 311 18.94 4.77 2.57
N GLY A 312 17.72 4.35 2.95
CA GLY A 312 17.51 3.20 3.81
C GLY A 312 18.12 3.34 5.21
N THR A 313 18.29 4.58 5.69
CA THR A 313 18.90 4.88 7.00
C THR A 313 17.88 5.29 8.05
N ARG A 314 16.68 5.70 7.63
CA ARG A 314 15.58 6.14 8.51
C ARG A 314 14.28 5.49 8.06
N SER A 315 13.39 5.24 9.01
CA SER A 315 12.01 4.82 8.74
C SER A 315 11.04 5.77 9.44
N LEU A 316 10.00 6.22 8.74
CA LEU A 316 8.83 6.80 9.37
C LEU A 316 7.78 5.70 9.53
N LEU A 317 7.41 5.43 10.79
CA LEU A 317 6.29 4.57 11.15
C LEU A 317 5.10 5.45 11.51
N VAL A 318 3.90 5.05 11.11
CA VAL A 318 2.62 5.69 11.46
C VAL A 318 1.62 4.64 11.93
N TRP A 319 0.73 5.01 12.85
CA TRP A 319 -0.22 4.08 13.46
C TRP A 319 -1.45 4.80 14.03
N GLU A 320 -2.49 4.02 14.31
CA GLU A 320 -3.68 4.43 15.07
C GLU A 320 -3.40 4.32 16.56
N ASP A 321 -3.71 5.35 17.32
CA ASP A 321 -3.33 5.47 18.72
C ASP A 321 -4.51 5.88 19.59
N TYR A 322 -4.86 5.04 20.57
CA TYR A 322 -5.96 5.27 21.51
C TYR A 322 -5.49 5.83 22.86
N ARG A 323 -4.31 6.45 22.94
CA ARG A 323 -3.72 6.91 24.21
C ARG A 323 -4.56 7.87 25.02
N ASN A 324 -5.47 8.59 24.37
CA ASN A 324 -6.40 9.50 25.03
C ASN A 324 -7.57 8.76 25.74
N GLY A 325 -7.83 7.50 25.40
CA GLY A 325 -8.89 6.66 25.96
C GLY A 325 -10.31 6.99 25.47
N SER A 326 -10.47 7.83 24.44
CA SER A 326 -11.75 8.28 23.90
C SER A 326 -11.92 8.08 22.39
N ASP A 327 -10.86 8.25 21.61
CA ASP A 327 -10.90 8.24 20.15
C ASP A 327 -9.51 7.87 19.60
N PHE A 328 -9.45 7.24 18.43
CA PHE A 328 -8.20 6.95 17.74
C PHE A 328 -7.64 8.20 17.06
N GLU A 329 -6.37 8.49 17.31
CA GLU A 329 -5.60 9.54 16.64
C GLU A 329 -4.46 8.93 15.81
N ILE A 330 -3.97 9.64 14.79
CA ILE A 330 -2.82 9.22 14.01
C ILE A 330 -1.54 9.75 14.64
N PHE A 331 -0.66 8.82 14.99
CA PHE A 331 0.69 9.12 15.46
C PHE A 331 1.75 8.57 14.52
N GLY A 332 2.98 9.05 14.66
CA GLY A 332 4.13 8.47 14.02
C GLY A 332 5.43 8.68 14.78
N GLN A 333 6.46 7.97 14.36
CA GLN A 333 7.80 8.03 14.93
C GLN A 333 8.84 7.81 13.83
N VAL A 334 9.87 8.64 13.83
CA VAL A 334 11.04 8.38 13.00
C VAL A 334 12.06 7.58 13.78
N LEU A 335 12.48 6.45 13.22
CA LEU A 335 13.55 5.60 13.74
C LEU A 335 14.85 5.79 12.95
N ASP A 336 15.96 5.83 13.69
CA ASP A 336 17.30 5.63 13.18
C ASP A 336 17.56 4.14 12.97
N LEU A 337 17.74 3.70 11.72
CA LEU A 337 17.91 2.28 11.42
C LEU A 337 19.28 1.73 11.83
N GLU A 338 20.28 2.59 12.09
CA GLU A 338 21.60 2.14 12.56
C GLU A 338 21.54 1.60 13.99
N ASN A 339 20.70 2.19 14.84
CA ASN A 339 20.71 1.91 16.29
C ASN A 339 19.31 1.71 16.91
N GLY A 340 18.24 1.81 16.12
CA GLY A 340 16.86 1.60 16.55
C GLY A 340 16.30 2.71 17.43
N THR A 341 16.96 3.87 17.51
CA THR A 341 16.51 4.96 18.38
C THR A 341 15.52 5.89 17.68
N ALA A 342 14.52 6.34 18.44
CA ALA A 342 13.67 7.45 18.07
C ALA A 342 14.50 8.74 17.95
N ILE A 343 14.42 9.45 16.82
CA ILE A 343 15.17 10.71 16.60
C ILE A 343 14.36 11.98 16.88
N SER A 344 13.12 11.83 17.33
CA SER A 344 12.22 12.89 17.79
C SER A 344 11.25 12.35 18.83
N GLU A 345 10.54 13.25 19.53
CA GLU A 345 9.30 12.90 20.22
C GLU A 345 8.28 12.32 19.23
N PRO A 346 7.28 11.53 19.72
CA PRO A 346 6.19 11.05 18.89
C PRO A 346 5.49 12.20 18.16
N ILE A 347 5.25 12.00 16.87
CA ILE A 347 4.63 12.96 15.98
C ILE A 347 3.13 12.72 16.05
N GLN A 348 2.37 13.72 16.48
CA GLN A 348 0.92 13.66 16.52
C GLN A 348 0.36 14.32 15.25
N PHE A 349 -0.15 13.50 14.32
CA PHE A 349 -0.70 13.99 13.05
C PHE A 349 -2.13 14.47 13.19
N SER A 350 -2.90 13.91 14.13
CA SER A 350 -4.28 14.33 14.42
C SER A 350 -4.55 14.49 15.92
N VAL A 351 -5.44 15.43 16.23
CA VAL A 351 -6.08 15.68 17.53
C VAL A 351 -7.51 16.10 17.24
N ASP A 352 -8.46 15.20 17.46
CA ASP A 352 -9.88 15.49 17.28
C ASP A 352 -10.72 14.86 18.40
N THR A 353 -12.04 14.85 18.24
CA THR A 353 -13.02 14.19 19.11
C THR A 353 -13.74 13.06 18.38
N THR A 354 -13.28 12.74 17.18
CA THR A 354 -13.78 11.70 16.27
C THR A 354 -12.61 10.83 15.87
N ASP A 355 -12.90 9.57 15.54
CA ASP A 355 -11.85 8.61 15.26
C ASP A 355 -11.12 8.87 13.93
N GLN A 356 -9.84 8.47 13.90
CA GLN A 356 -8.93 8.61 12.78
C GLN A 356 -8.27 7.24 12.54
N TYR A 357 -8.36 6.72 11.32
CA TYR A 357 -8.06 5.33 11.01
C TYR A 357 -7.18 5.15 9.76
N ASN A 358 -6.72 3.92 9.55
CA ASN A 358 -6.05 3.45 8.34
C ASN A 358 -4.94 4.38 7.84
N PRO A 359 -3.96 4.76 8.68
CA PRO A 359 -2.86 5.59 8.24
C PRO A 359 -2.01 4.82 7.24
N SER A 360 -1.68 5.45 6.12
CA SER A 360 -0.72 4.96 5.15
C SER A 360 0.39 5.99 4.97
N VAL A 361 1.63 5.50 4.86
CA VAL A 361 2.81 6.35 4.66
C VAL A 361 3.57 5.93 3.41
N THR A 362 3.95 6.93 2.62
CA THR A 362 4.81 6.74 1.46
C THR A 362 5.96 7.73 1.45
N PHE A 363 7.09 7.30 0.90
CA PHE A 363 8.22 8.16 0.66
C PHE A 363 8.00 9.01 -0.59
N ILE A 364 8.37 10.29 -0.50
CA ILE A 364 8.31 11.23 -1.62
C ILE A 364 9.72 11.35 -2.24
N GLN A 365 10.63 11.98 -1.51
CA GLN A 365 12.04 12.12 -1.86
C GLN A 365 12.82 12.37 -0.57
N ASP A 366 14.15 12.25 -0.58
CA ASP A 366 15.04 12.73 0.50
C ASP A 366 14.39 13.05 1.86
N ASN A 367 14.27 12.08 2.77
CA ASN A 367 13.74 12.29 4.13
C ASN A 367 12.30 12.86 4.22
N GLU A 368 11.57 12.98 3.12
CA GLU A 368 10.21 13.49 3.01
C GLU A 368 9.22 12.35 2.79
N PHE A 369 8.12 12.42 3.52
CA PHE A 369 7.07 11.44 3.54
C PHE A 369 5.71 12.12 3.41
N LEU A 370 4.76 11.39 2.84
CA LEU A 370 3.34 11.71 2.88
C LEU A 370 2.63 10.67 3.73
N VAL A 371 1.85 11.15 4.68
CA VAL A 371 0.95 10.36 5.52
C VAL A 371 -0.48 10.70 5.13
N ILE A 372 -1.32 9.70 4.88
CA ILE A 372 -2.74 9.85 4.59
C ILE A 372 -3.53 8.96 5.52
N TRP A 373 -4.69 9.40 5.98
CA TRP A 373 -5.57 8.62 6.84
C TRP A 373 -7.04 8.87 6.53
N GLU A 374 -7.87 7.97 7.05
CA GLU A 374 -9.32 8.01 7.08
C GLU A 374 -9.80 8.78 8.31
N ASP A 375 -10.74 9.72 8.12
CA ASP A 375 -11.06 10.75 9.11
C ASP A 375 -12.56 10.89 9.35
N GLU A 376 -13.03 10.66 10.59
CA GLU A 376 -14.46 10.74 10.92
C GLU A 376 -14.99 12.15 11.23
N ARG A 377 -14.17 13.21 11.15
CA ARG A 377 -14.66 14.59 11.31
C ARG A 377 -15.77 14.90 10.32
N GLY A 378 -15.67 14.29 9.13
CA GLY A 378 -16.70 14.22 8.11
C GLY A 378 -17.11 15.57 7.51
N TYR A 379 -17.89 15.47 6.44
CA TYR A 379 -18.54 16.61 5.81
C TYR A 379 -19.84 16.99 6.54
N TYR A 380 -19.94 18.23 7.03
CA TYR A 380 -21.21 18.75 7.58
C TYR A 380 -22.21 19.04 6.45
N ASN A 381 -23.35 18.33 6.44
CA ASN A 381 -24.43 18.53 5.47
C ASN A 381 -25.76 18.84 6.17
N ASP A 382 -26.55 19.76 5.60
CA ASP A 382 -27.90 20.05 6.10
C ASP A 382 -28.89 18.91 5.82
N ASP A 383 -28.59 18.02 4.86
CA ASP A 383 -29.36 16.82 4.55
C ASP A 383 -28.90 15.63 5.42
N PRO A 384 -29.74 15.12 6.35
CA PRO A 384 -29.38 14.01 7.23
C PRO A 384 -29.21 12.66 6.51
N LEU A 385 -29.48 12.56 5.21
CA LEU A 385 -29.12 11.40 4.39
C LEU A 385 -27.70 11.49 3.82
N LEU A 386 -27.08 12.67 3.92
CA LEU A 386 -25.75 12.99 3.41
C LEU A 386 -24.79 13.42 4.54
N ILE A 387 -25.22 13.31 5.80
CA ILE A 387 -24.37 13.46 6.99
C ILE A 387 -23.66 12.15 7.29
N ASN A 388 -22.50 12.26 7.94
CA ASN A 388 -21.63 11.17 8.35
C ASN A 388 -20.93 10.50 7.16
N GLY A 389 -19.63 10.31 7.33
CA GLY A 389 -18.76 9.77 6.31
C GLY A 389 -17.33 9.88 6.80
N VAL A 390 -16.51 8.96 6.33
CA VAL A 390 -15.07 8.99 6.50
C VAL A 390 -14.51 9.85 5.36
N ASP A 391 -13.78 10.90 5.70
CA ASP A 391 -13.04 11.75 4.76
C ASP A 391 -11.60 11.26 4.63
N LEU A 392 -10.86 11.79 3.64
CA LEU A 392 -9.42 11.57 3.52
C LEU A 392 -8.67 12.85 3.86
N TYR A 393 -7.73 12.74 4.80
CA TYR A 393 -6.81 13.80 5.16
C TYR A 393 -5.37 13.32 5.03
N GLY A 394 -4.44 14.26 4.88
CA GLY A 394 -3.04 13.94 4.80
C GLY A 394 -2.13 15.02 5.35
N SER A 395 -0.90 14.63 5.65
CA SER A 395 0.17 15.49 6.13
C SER A 395 1.47 15.10 5.44
N GLY A 396 2.26 16.10 5.04
CA GLY A 396 3.65 15.85 4.73
C GLY A 396 4.51 15.87 6.00
N TYR A 397 5.62 15.17 5.99
CA TYR A 397 6.60 15.16 7.07
C TYR A 397 8.02 15.10 6.50
N VAL A 398 8.90 15.99 6.95
CA VAL A 398 10.32 16.03 6.53
C VAL A 398 11.20 15.81 7.75
N ILE A 399 12.03 14.75 7.75
CA ILE A 399 12.95 14.46 8.86
C ILE A 399 13.88 15.66 9.09
N GLY A 400 13.95 16.11 10.35
CA GLY A 400 14.74 17.27 10.77
C GLY A 400 14.03 18.62 10.60
N GLN A 401 12.86 18.66 9.95
CA GLN A 401 12.03 19.87 9.81
C GLN A 401 10.62 19.73 10.40
N GLY A 402 10.12 18.51 10.54
CA GLY A 402 8.81 18.19 11.12
C GLY A 402 7.68 18.15 10.09
N MET A 403 6.43 18.22 10.57
CA MET A 403 5.24 18.25 9.71
C MET A 403 5.25 19.48 8.80
N THR A 404 4.89 19.28 7.54
CA THR A 404 4.75 20.36 6.54
C THR A 404 3.33 20.91 6.45
N THR A 405 2.41 20.34 7.23
CA THR A 405 1.05 20.84 7.43
C THR A 405 0.80 21.10 8.91
N GLU A 406 -0.32 21.76 9.22
CA GLU A 406 -0.83 21.84 10.59
C GLU A 406 -1.27 20.46 11.11
N ILE A 407 -1.45 20.37 12.43
CA ILE A 407 -2.10 19.22 13.07
C ILE A 407 -3.50 19.05 12.50
N ASN A 408 -3.95 17.79 12.42
CA ASN A 408 -5.13 17.35 11.67
C ASN A 408 -5.01 17.44 10.14
N GLY A 409 -3.81 17.68 9.63
CA GLY A 409 -3.52 17.61 8.20
C GLY A 409 -4.33 18.56 7.34
N VAL A 410 -4.36 18.24 6.05
CA VAL A 410 -5.10 18.95 5.01
C VAL A 410 -6.11 18.02 4.36
N PRO A 411 -7.29 18.54 3.96
CA PRO A 411 -8.29 17.73 3.31
C PRO A 411 -7.79 17.27 1.93
N VAL A 412 -7.70 15.95 1.75
CA VAL A 412 -7.47 15.31 0.45
C VAL A 412 -8.81 15.17 -0.29
N CYS A 413 -9.80 14.61 0.39
CA CYS A 413 -11.19 14.48 -0.08
C CYS A 413 -12.16 14.60 1.09
N ILE A 414 -13.03 15.62 1.05
CA ILE A 414 -14.11 15.85 2.04
C ILE A 414 -15.50 15.73 1.41
N ALA A 415 -15.61 14.77 0.50
CA ALA A 415 -16.85 14.49 -0.19
C ALA A 415 -17.86 13.85 0.77
N TYR A 416 -19.15 14.14 0.57
CA TYR A 416 -20.22 13.46 1.30
C TYR A 416 -20.17 11.92 1.05
N HIS A 417 -20.56 11.11 2.04
CA HIS A 417 -20.30 9.66 2.14
C HIS A 417 -18.82 9.28 2.33
N ARG A 418 -18.59 8.00 2.63
CA ARG A 418 -17.29 7.41 2.95
C ARG A 418 -16.29 7.50 1.79
N GLN A 419 -15.05 7.80 2.13
CA GLN A 419 -13.87 7.85 1.29
C GLN A 419 -12.81 6.95 1.95
N GLN A 420 -12.50 5.79 1.37
CA GLN A 420 -11.73 4.74 2.07
C GLN A 420 -10.76 4.00 1.16
N ASN A 421 -9.80 3.28 1.76
CA ASN A 421 -8.80 2.46 1.07
C ASN A 421 -7.97 3.28 0.07
N VAL A 422 -7.41 4.40 0.55
CA VAL A 422 -6.54 5.25 -0.27
C VAL A 422 -5.23 4.55 -0.59
N ASN A 423 -4.82 4.59 -1.85
CA ASN A 423 -3.50 4.18 -2.31
C ASN A 423 -2.73 5.40 -2.79
N VAL A 424 -1.40 5.37 -2.62
CA VAL A 424 -0.50 6.39 -3.16
C VAL A 424 0.50 5.74 -4.10
N THR A 425 0.49 6.19 -5.35
CA THR A 425 1.39 5.67 -6.38
C THR A 425 2.26 6.80 -6.93
N HIS A 426 3.58 6.59 -6.97
CA HIS A 426 4.47 7.52 -7.67
C HIS A 426 4.16 7.46 -9.18
N HIS A 427 3.84 8.61 -9.77
CA HIS A 427 3.49 8.67 -11.18
C HIS A 427 4.72 9.01 -12.05
N GLY A 428 5.40 10.12 -11.71
CA GLY A 428 6.55 10.59 -12.44
C GLY A 428 6.96 12.01 -12.04
N GLY A 429 8.27 12.29 -12.09
CA GLY A 429 8.80 13.57 -11.61
C GLY A 429 8.40 13.82 -10.15
N SER A 430 7.73 14.95 -9.91
CA SER A 430 7.27 15.41 -8.60
C SER A 430 5.78 15.17 -8.34
N GLU A 431 5.13 14.31 -9.14
CA GLU A 431 3.69 14.03 -9.06
C GLU A 431 3.42 12.62 -8.51
N TYR A 432 2.45 12.55 -7.61
CA TYR A 432 1.92 11.33 -7.01
C TYR A 432 0.43 11.26 -7.31
N PHE A 433 -0.05 10.05 -7.59
CA PHE A 433 -1.46 9.79 -7.75
C PHE A 433 -2.02 9.17 -6.49
N LEU A 434 -3.11 9.75 -6.00
CA LEU A 434 -3.90 9.19 -4.92
C LEU A 434 -5.17 8.63 -5.53
N ASP A 435 -5.54 7.42 -5.15
CA ASP A 435 -6.79 6.77 -5.58
C ASP A 435 -7.48 6.08 -4.41
N TRP A 436 -8.81 6.04 -4.40
CA TRP A 436 -9.58 5.50 -3.27
C TRP A 436 -10.98 5.03 -3.69
N ILE A 437 -11.63 4.28 -2.79
CA ILE A 437 -13.03 3.88 -2.90
C ILE A 437 -13.91 5.02 -2.38
N ASP A 438 -14.77 5.51 -3.26
CA ASP A 438 -15.61 6.69 -3.03
C ASP A 438 -17.09 6.31 -3.04
N TYR A 439 -17.77 6.52 -1.92
CA TYR A 439 -19.17 6.12 -1.76
C TYR A 439 -20.20 7.19 -2.17
N ARG A 440 -19.77 8.29 -2.79
CA ARG A 440 -20.67 9.36 -3.26
C ARG A 440 -21.76 8.78 -4.17
N SER A 441 -23.01 8.96 -3.76
CA SER A 441 -24.18 8.53 -4.53
C SER A 441 -25.22 9.65 -4.65
N SER A 442 -26.25 9.44 -5.48
CA SER A 442 -27.39 10.36 -5.57
C SER A 442 -28.43 10.17 -4.44
N GLY A 443 -28.04 9.56 -3.31
CA GLY A 443 -28.85 9.42 -2.10
C GLY A 443 -29.88 8.29 -2.07
N LYS A 444 -29.74 7.26 -2.92
CA LYS A 444 -30.64 6.08 -2.90
C LYS A 444 -30.01 4.83 -2.29
N GLU A 445 -28.70 4.64 -2.46
CA GLU A 445 -27.88 3.55 -1.93
C GLU A 445 -26.41 4.02 -1.95
N ASP A 446 -25.58 3.54 -1.04
CA ASP A 446 -24.13 3.71 -1.12
C ASP A 446 -23.61 3.01 -2.39
N LEU A 447 -22.90 3.75 -3.25
CA LEU A 447 -22.30 3.21 -4.47
C LEU A 447 -20.79 3.33 -4.34
N ALA A 448 -20.09 2.19 -4.21
CA ALA A 448 -18.63 2.16 -4.26
C ALA A 448 -18.16 2.52 -5.68
N ASN A 449 -17.64 3.74 -5.83
CA ASN A 449 -16.96 4.23 -7.02
C ASN A 449 -15.45 4.26 -6.78
N TYR A 450 -14.71 4.55 -7.84
CA TYR A 450 -13.28 4.77 -7.76
C TYR A 450 -12.98 6.21 -8.16
N TYR A 451 -12.22 6.91 -7.31
CA TYR A 451 -11.84 8.30 -7.54
C TYR A 451 -10.34 8.44 -7.36
N GLY A 452 -9.77 9.50 -7.95
CA GLY A 452 -8.37 9.82 -7.73
C GLY A 452 -8.06 11.29 -7.94
N ARG A 453 -6.90 11.71 -7.42
CA ARG A 453 -6.42 13.08 -7.45
C ARG A 453 -4.90 13.10 -7.51
N THR A 454 -4.35 14.13 -8.16
CA THR A 454 -2.90 14.33 -8.23
C THR A 454 -2.41 15.22 -7.10
N LEU A 455 -1.42 14.72 -6.38
CA LEU A 455 -0.60 15.49 -5.46
C LEU A 455 0.68 15.93 -6.18
N MET A 456 1.05 17.20 -6.02
CA MET A 456 2.26 17.77 -6.63
C MET A 456 3.14 18.43 -5.59
N LYS A 457 4.43 18.09 -5.60
CA LYS A 457 5.44 18.85 -4.86
C LYS A 457 5.83 20.14 -5.61
N ALA A 458 5.87 21.26 -4.89
CA ALA A 458 6.41 22.52 -5.42
C ALA A 458 7.94 22.58 -5.27
N GLU A 459 8.63 23.11 -6.27
CA GLU A 459 10.07 23.37 -6.20
C GLU A 459 10.31 24.53 -5.23
N LEU A 460 11.06 24.29 -4.16
CA LEU A 460 11.51 25.35 -3.28
C LEU A 460 12.69 26.10 -3.91
N LEU A 461 12.50 27.38 -4.20
CA LEU A 461 13.55 28.24 -4.75
C LEU A 461 14.46 28.81 -3.66
N SER A 462 13.89 29.15 -2.51
CA SER A 462 14.62 29.64 -1.36
C SER A 462 13.74 29.62 -0.11
N SER A 463 14.33 29.20 1.01
CA SER A 463 13.75 29.32 2.34
C SER A 463 14.55 30.24 3.24
N GLY A 464 13.88 30.93 4.16
CA GLY A 464 14.53 31.72 5.21
C GLY A 464 15.10 30.91 6.38
N THR A 465 14.93 29.58 6.43
CA THR A 465 15.18 28.78 7.65
C THR A 465 16.64 28.64 8.10
N SER A 466 17.64 29.06 7.32
CA SER A 466 19.05 29.01 7.75
C SER A 466 19.64 30.36 8.19
N CYS A 467 18.85 31.43 8.23
CA CYS A 467 19.33 32.78 8.55
C CYS A 467 18.48 33.43 9.63
N HIS A 468 19.15 33.83 10.72
CA HIS A 468 18.56 34.48 11.89
C HIS A 468 17.94 35.88 11.60
N GLU A 469 17.99 36.35 10.35
CA GLU A 469 17.40 37.62 9.85
C GLU A 469 16.91 37.53 8.39
N CYS A 470 16.32 36.42 7.96
CA CYS A 470 15.65 36.38 6.65
C CYS A 470 14.17 36.73 6.75
N ASP A 471 13.73 37.64 5.88
CA ASP A 471 12.36 38.13 5.74
C ASP A 471 11.51 37.01 5.08
N VAL A 472 11.01 36.07 5.90
CA VAL A 472 10.04 35.06 5.45
C VAL A 472 8.82 35.83 4.90
N PRO A 473 8.25 35.41 3.74
CA PRO A 473 7.08 36.09 3.19
C PRO A 473 5.98 36.19 4.25
N LYS A 474 5.29 37.34 4.33
CA LYS A 474 4.26 37.57 5.35
C LYS A 474 2.84 37.24 4.90
N GLN A 475 2.67 37.00 3.61
CA GLN A 475 1.40 36.69 2.99
C GLN A 475 1.64 35.92 1.70
N PHE A 476 0.60 35.22 1.24
CA PHE A 476 0.62 34.64 -0.10
C PHE A 476 0.82 35.73 -1.15
N SER A 477 1.74 35.52 -2.09
CA SER A 477 1.87 36.40 -3.26
C SER A 477 2.26 35.60 -4.50
N LEU A 478 1.61 35.87 -5.63
CA LEU A 478 1.85 35.18 -6.88
C LEU A 478 2.50 36.12 -7.89
N LYS A 479 3.65 35.72 -8.44
CA LYS A 479 4.33 36.45 -9.51
C LYS A 479 3.66 36.16 -10.85
N THR A 480 3.90 37.04 -11.81
CA THR A 480 3.40 36.84 -13.18
C THR A 480 4.00 35.57 -13.77
N ALA A 481 3.15 34.69 -14.29
CA ALA A 481 3.56 33.45 -14.93
C ALA A 481 4.54 33.72 -16.09
N TYR A 482 5.60 32.92 -16.21
CA TYR A 482 6.64 33.12 -17.22
C TYR A 482 7.26 31.83 -17.76
N PRO A 483 7.66 31.79 -19.06
CA PRO A 483 7.33 32.80 -20.07
C PRO A 483 5.81 32.86 -20.30
N ASN A 484 5.29 34.02 -20.71
CA ASN A 484 3.89 34.17 -21.10
C ASN A 484 3.80 35.23 -22.21
N PRO A 485 3.55 34.86 -23.48
CA PRO A 485 3.17 33.52 -23.95
C PRO A 485 4.25 32.44 -23.77
N PHE A 486 3.86 31.17 -23.70
CA PHE A 486 4.78 30.03 -23.55
C PHE A 486 4.59 28.98 -24.66
N ASN A 487 5.66 28.23 -24.93
CA ASN A 487 5.64 26.99 -25.70
C ASN A 487 6.36 25.91 -24.87
N GLY A 488 5.63 24.88 -24.48
CA GLY A 488 6.14 23.70 -23.77
C GLY A 488 6.26 23.81 -22.24
N LYS A 489 6.60 24.96 -21.65
CA LYS A 489 6.67 25.11 -20.19
C LYS A 489 6.38 26.53 -19.73
N VAL A 490 5.57 26.69 -18.68
CA VAL A 490 5.34 27.93 -17.95
C VAL A 490 5.58 27.72 -16.46
N ASN A 491 6.20 28.70 -15.81
CA ASN A 491 6.50 28.69 -14.39
C ASN A 491 5.58 29.67 -13.66
N PHE A 492 5.19 29.30 -12.45
CA PHE A 492 4.46 30.12 -11.51
C PHE A 492 5.28 30.20 -10.23
N ASP A 493 5.88 31.36 -10.00
CA ASP A 493 6.62 31.62 -8.78
C ASP A 493 5.67 32.27 -7.77
N PHE A 494 5.57 31.70 -6.58
CA PHE A 494 4.75 32.24 -5.50
C PHE A 494 5.50 32.23 -4.17
N GLU A 495 5.02 33.04 -3.25
CA GLU A 495 5.57 33.22 -1.92
C GLU A 495 4.47 32.94 -0.92
N MET A 496 4.82 32.37 0.23
CA MET A 496 3.86 32.07 1.28
C MET A 496 4.48 32.17 2.66
N ALA A 497 3.63 32.51 3.62
CA ALA A 497 4.04 32.77 5.00
C ALA A 497 4.01 31.54 5.88
N GLU A 498 3.04 30.65 5.65
CA GLU A 498 2.71 29.55 6.53
C GLU A 498 2.55 28.25 5.73
N LYS A 499 2.55 27.15 6.47
CA LYS A 499 2.37 25.77 6.01
C LYS A 499 0.91 25.53 5.62
N GLU A 500 0.47 26.09 4.48
CA GLU A 500 -0.88 25.90 3.97
C GLU A 500 -0.92 25.22 2.60
N PRO A 501 -1.89 24.31 2.36
CA PRO A 501 -2.08 23.69 1.06
C PRO A 501 -2.52 24.74 0.03
N VAL A 502 -2.10 24.55 -1.22
CA VAL A 502 -2.50 25.40 -2.33
C VAL A 502 -3.21 24.58 -3.39
N GLU A 503 -4.48 24.89 -3.63
CA GLU A 503 -5.22 24.37 -4.79
C GLU A 503 -4.77 25.14 -6.03
N PHE A 504 -4.10 24.47 -6.95
CA PHE A 504 -3.71 25.03 -8.24
C PHE A 504 -4.60 24.44 -9.33
N ARG A 505 -5.36 25.31 -10.00
CA ARG A 505 -6.27 24.92 -11.08
C ARG A 505 -6.04 25.74 -12.33
N ILE A 506 -6.19 25.10 -13.49
CA ILE A 506 -6.20 25.76 -14.80
C ILE A 506 -7.52 25.49 -15.49
N TYR A 507 -8.07 26.47 -16.19
CA TYR A 507 -9.33 26.40 -16.91
C TYR A 507 -9.19 26.91 -18.34
N ASP A 508 -9.97 26.35 -19.26
CA ASP A 508 -10.18 26.93 -20.59
C ASP A 508 -11.13 28.15 -20.53
N LEU A 509 -11.32 28.83 -21.67
CA LEU A 509 -12.23 29.99 -21.75
C LEU A 509 -13.71 29.65 -21.58
N ASN A 510 -14.09 28.37 -21.67
CA ASN A 510 -15.45 27.90 -21.40
C ASN A 510 -15.65 27.56 -19.91
N GLY A 511 -14.61 27.66 -19.09
CA GLY A 511 -14.63 27.30 -17.67
C GLY A 511 -14.42 25.81 -17.42
N ARG A 512 -14.06 25.01 -18.43
CA ARG A 512 -13.70 23.60 -18.24
C ARG A 512 -12.34 23.54 -17.54
N MET A 513 -12.26 22.76 -16.47
CA MET A 513 -11.01 22.50 -15.78
C MET A 513 -10.07 21.68 -16.68
N VAL A 514 -8.85 22.16 -16.77
CA VAL A 514 -7.76 21.64 -17.59
C VAL A 514 -6.70 21.01 -16.71
N ALA A 515 -6.42 21.57 -15.54
CA ALA A 515 -5.53 20.97 -14.56
C ALA A 515 -6.07 21.15 -13.13
N ASP A 516 -5.93 20.15 -12.26
CA ASP A 516 -6.18 20.21 -10.81
C ASP A 516 -5.02 19.56 -10.05
N ARG A 517 -4.33 20.36 -9.21
CA ARG A 517 -3.23 19.91 -8.38
C ARG A 517 -3.43 20.40 -6.95
N LEU A 518 -3.28 19.47 -6.00
CA LEU A 518 -3.04 19.84 -4.60
C LEU A 518 -1.54 20.01 -4.40
N ILE A 519 -1.12 21.18 -3.96
CA ILE A 519 0.28 21.47 -3.64
C ILE A 519 0.41 21.49 -2.12
N LEU A 520 1.43 20.78 -1.60
CA LEU A 520 1.80 20.77 -0.19
C LEU A 520 3.21 21.38 -0.03
N PRO A 521 3.31 22.69 0.18
CA PRO A 521 4.59 23.35 0.44
C PRO A 521 5.16 22.97 1.81
N GLU A 522 6.48 22.82 1.88
CA GLU A 522 7.16 22.37 3.09
C GLU A 522 7.10 23.39 4.26
N PHE A 523 7.17 24.69 3.97
CA PHE A 523 7.23 25.79 4.95
C PHE A 523 6.99 27.17 4.29
N GLY A 524 7.08 28.26 5.06
CA GLY A 524 7.05 29.61 4.49
C GLY A 524 8.29 29.88 3.63
N GLY A 525 8.10 30.27 2.37
CA GLY A 525 9.21 30.40 1.43
C GLY A 525 8.79 30.84 0.02
N HIS A 526 9.76 30.82 -0.88
CA HIS A 526 9.56 31.09 -2.30
C HIS A 526 9.54 29.77 -3.06
N TYR A 527 8.44 29.53 -3.77
CA TYR A 527 8.17 28.29 -4.48
C TYR A 527 7.99 28.54 -5.96
N ARG A 528 8.22 27.50 -6.73
CA ARG A 528 7.89 27.41 -8.14
C ARG A 528 7.10 26.13 -8.38
N ILE A 529 6.01 26.28 -9.13
CA ILE A 529 5.45 25.16 -9.88
C ILE A 529 5.63 25.42 -11.36
N SER A 530 5.68 24.33 -12.11
CA SER A 530 5.78 24.37 -13.56
C SER A 530 4.62 23.61 -14.17
N TRP A 531 4.09 24.13 -15.26
CA TRP A 531 3.11 23.42 -16.08
C TRP A 531 3.60 23.34 -17.51
N ASP A 532 3.44 22.17 -18.12
CA ASP A 532 3.98 21.88 -19.46
C ASP A 532 2.96 22.09 -20.59
N GLY A 533 1.79 22.67 -20.27
CA GLY A 533 0.74 22.93 -21.25
C GLY A 533 -0.02 21.67 -21.65
N LYS A 534 -0.12 20.70 -20.74
CA LYS A 534 -0.97 19.52 -20.90
C LYS A 534 -2.19 19.61 -20.00
N HIS A 535 -3.28 19.03 -20.45
CA HIS A 535 -4.42 18.74 -19.58
C HIS A 535 -3.96 17.87 -18.41
N ASP A 536 -4.87 17.68 -17.44
CA ASP A 536 -4.66 16.74 -16.36
C ASP A 536 -4.13 15.48 -16.99
N ASP A 537 -4.76 14.96 -18.09
CA ASP A 537 -4.53 13.71 -18.89
C ASP A 537 -3.18 13.56 -19.58
N GLY A 538 -2.35 14.58 -19.52
CA GLY A 538 -1.09 14.59 -20.24
C GLY A 538 -1.28 14.83 -21.75
N ASP A 539 -2.50 15.00 -22.25
CA ASP A 539 -2.72 15.44 -23.63
C ASP A 539 -2.34 16.91 -23.77
N PRO A 540 -1.66 17.29 -24.86
CA PRO A 540 -1.32 18.68 -25.10
C PRO A 540 -2.59 19.49 -25.32
N ILE A 541 -2.71 20.60 -24.60
CA ILE A 541 -3.82 21.54 -24.79
C ILE A 541 -3.75 22.20 -26.18
N SER A 542 -4.85 22.81 -26.62
CA SER A 542 -4.86 23.61 -27.85
C SER A 542 -4.15 24.96 -27.64
N SER A 543 -3.54 25.53 -28.69
CA SER A 543 -3.05 26.92 -28.59
C SER A 543 -4.20 27.86 -28.27
N GLY A 544 -4.01 28.72 -27.27
CA GLY A 544 -5.11 29.52 -26.74
C GLY A 544 -4.77 30.24 -25.45
N VAL A 545 -5.78 30.96 -24.94
CA VAL A 545 -5.71 31.61 -23.63
C VAL A 545 -6.35 30.69 -22.60
N TYR A 546 -5.67 30.53 -21.47
CA TYR A 546 -6.13 29.77 -20.32
C TYR A 546 -6.14 30.66 -19.09
N LEU A 547 -7.03 30.36 -18.16
CA LEU A 547 -7.11 31.03 -16.86
C LEU A 547 -6.54 30.09 -15.80
N TYR A 548 -5.77 30.62 -14.87
CA TYR A 548 -5.29 29.85 -13.74
C TYR A 548 -5.77 30.47 -12.42
N GLU A 549 -5.87 29.62 -11.40
CA GLU A 549 -6.27 29.96 -10.05
C GLU A 549 -5.32 29.29 -9.06
N PHE A 550 -4.82 30.07 -8.10
CA PHE A 550 -4.18 29.58 -6.89
C PHE A 550 -5.10 29.93 -5.73
N LYS A 551 -5.59 28.93 -5.02
CA LYS A 551 -6.47 29.11 -3.88
C LYS A 551 -5.84 28.52 -2.63
N THR A 552 -5.75 29.35 -1.61
CA THR A 552 -5.39 28.96 -0.24
C THR A 552 -6.57 29.17 0.68
N LYS A 553 -6.40 28.97 1.99
CA LYS A 553 -7.47 29.24 2.97
C LYS A 553 -7.89 30.71 2.97
N TYR A 554 -6.95 31.62 2.75
CA TYR A 554 -7.15 33.06 2.93
C TYR A 554 -7.25 33.83 1.62
N THR A 555 -6.62 33.34 0.55
CA THR A 555 -6.45 34.11 -0.69
C THR A 555 -6.82 33.28 -1.91
N ILE A 556 -7.37 33.96 -2.92
CA ILE A 556 -7.53 33.41 -4.26
C ILE A 556 -6.85 34.38 -5.24
N GLU A 557 -5.75 33.94 -5.84
CA GLU A 557 -5.05 34.66 -6.90
C GLU A 557 -5.36 34.06 -8.26
N LYS A 558 -5.52 34.91 -9.27
CA LYS A 558 -5.94 34.50 -10.62
C LYS A 558 -5.12 35.20 -11.68
N GLY A 559 -4.94 34.55 -12.81
CA GLY A 559 -4.35 35.18 -13.97
C GLY A 559 -4.65 34.46 -15.26
N LYS A 560 -3.97 34.89 -16.33
CA LYS A 560 -4.10 34.29 -17.65
C LYS A 560 -2.75 33.95 -18.24
N ILE A 561 -2.71 32.85 -18.97
CA ILE A 561 -1.55 32.39 -19.74
C ILE A 561 -1.94 32.16 -21.18
N THR A 562 -1.00 32.35 -22.10
CA THR A 562 -1.19 32.11 -23.54
C THR A 562 -0.26 31.00 -23.98
N TYR A 563 -0.82 29.87 -24.39
CA TYR A 563 -0.08 28.74 -24.93
C TYR A 563 0.06 28.84 -26.44
N LEU A 564 1.27 28.64 -26.95
CA LEU A 564 1.63 28.63 -28.36
C LEU A 564 2.25 27.26 -28.68
N LYS A 565 1.67 26.55 -29.65
CA LYS A 565 2.16 25.24 -30.10
C LYS A 565 3.26 25.41 -31.15
#